data_AF-A0A6B2GDJ5-F1
#
_entry.id   AF-A0A6B2GDJ5-F1
#
_cell.length_a   1.000
_cell.length_b   1.000
_cell.length_c   1.000
_cell.angle_alpha   90.00
_cell.angle_beta   90.00
_cell.angle_gamma   90.00
#
_symmetry.space_group_name_H-M   'P 1'
#
loop_
_entity.id
_entity.type
_entity.pdbx_description
1 polymer ?
#
loop_
_entity_poly.entity_id
_entity_poly.type
_entity_poly.pdbx_seq_one_letter_code
_entity_poly.pdbx_strand_id
1 'polypeptide(L)'
;RCVPVSGKFSTRQAEVYNAVLRVKKAAAKMLIPGTLWAEYQAKVGKIMEQELIGLGLLTQESIKNEDPNWPAYKKYFMHGTSHHMGLDTHDYGILTEPMQAGMVFTVEPGIYIPEENLGIRIEDDYVIQEHGEPFNLMANIPIEIDEIEALMHA
;
A
#
# COMPACT_ATOMS: atom_id res chain seq x y z
N ARG A 1 -2.99 -6.36 7.79
CA ARG A 1 -2.01 -7.48 7.86
C ARG A 1 -2.55 -8.66 7.04
N CYS A 2 -1.68 -9.51 6.51
CA CYS A 2 -2.05 -10.72 5.79
C CYS A 2 -1.01 -11.81 6.12
N VAL A 3 -1.45 -13.03 6.46
CA VAL A 3 -0.57 -14.11 6.91
C VAL A 3 -1.04 -15.46 6.35
N PRO A 4 -0.15 -16.42 6.12
CA PRO A 4 -0.51 -17.75 5.67
C PRO A 4 -1.05 -18.56 6.85
N VAL A 5 -2.27 -19.10 6.76
CA VAL A 5 -2.87 -19.91 7.83
C VAL A 5 -2.00 -21.11 8.21
N SER A 6 -1.24 -21.66 7.25
CA SER A 6 -0.29 -22.76 7.44
C SER A 6 1.01 -22.37 8.18
N GLY A 7 1.26 -21.08 8.42
CA GLY A 7 2.54 -20.58 8.94
C GLY A 7 3.62 -20.37 7.87
N LYS A 8 3.37 -20.73 6.61
CA LYS A 8 4.33 -20.60 5.51
C LYS A 8 3.68 -20.10 4.23
N PHE A 9 4.24 -19.05 3.64
CA PHE A 9 3.80 -18.53 2.35
C PHE A 9 4.17 -19.49 1.23
N SER A 10 3.24 -19.72 0.30
CA SER A 10 3.59 -20.32 -0.99
C SER A 10 4.41 -19.33 -1.83
N THR A 11 5.11 -19.81 -2.86
CA THR A 11 5.88 -18.94 -3.77
C THR A 11 5.03 -17.80 -4.32
N ARG A 12 3.82 -18.11 -4.82
CA ARG A 12 2.92 -17.09 -5.39
C ARG A 12 2.41 -16.11 -4.34
N GLN A 13 2.07 -16.58 -3.13
CA GLN A 13 1.68 -15.68 -2.04
C GLN A 13 2.82 -14.74 -1.66
N ALA A 14 4.06 -15.25 -1.58
CA ALA A 14 5.24 -14.46 -1.26
C ALA A 14 5.55 -13.41 -2.35
N GLU A 15 5.41 -13.74 -3.63
CA GLU A 15 5.56 -12.79 -4.74
C GLU A 15 4.61 -11.60 -4.60
N VAL A 16 3.31 -11.88 -4.47
CA VAL A 16 2.27 -10.85 -4.34
C VAL A 16 2.42 -10.08 -3.03
N TYR A 17 2.78 -10.75 -1.94
CA TYR A 17 3.01 -10.12 -0.64
C TYR A 17 4.15 -9.10 -0.71
N ASN A 18 5.29 -9.51 -1.28
CA ASN A 18 6.44 -8.64 -1.43
C ASN A 18 6.17 -7.46 -2.37
N ALA A 19 5.37 -7.66 -3.41
CA ALA A 19 4.91 -6.56 -4.26
C ALA A 19 4.12 -5.52 -3.43
N VAL A 20 3.09 -5.95 -2.69
CA VAL A 20 2.32 -5.07 -1.79
C VAL A 20 3.23 -4.38 -0.77
N LEU A 21 4.17 -5.12 -0.17
CA LEU A 21 5.12 -4.59 0.82
C LEU A 21 6.03 -3.50 0.22
N ARG A 22 6.50 -3.68 -1.02
CA ARG A 22 7.29 -2.65 -1.73
C ARG A 22 6.45 -1.40 -2.00
N VAL A 23 5.21 -1.55 -2.46
CA VAL A 23 4.29 -0.40 -2.64
C VAL A 23 4.09 0.32 -1.31
N LYS A 24 3.82 -0.41 -0.22
CA LYS A 24 3.62 0.16 1.12
C LYS A 24 4.84 0.96 1.57
N LYS A 25 6.04 0.38 1.49
CA LYS A 25 7.29 1.03 1.90
C LYS A 25 7.56 2.30 1.08
N ALA A 26 7.26 2.28 -0.21
CA ALA A 26 7.42 3.46 -1.08
C ALA A 26 6.38 4.55 -0.78
N ALA A 27 5.11 4.17 -0.60
CA ALA A 27 4.02 5.08 -0.27
C ALA A 27 4.25 5.78 1.08
N ALA A 28 4.63 5.04 2.12
CA ALA A 28 4.92 5.59 3.45
C ALA A 28 5.96 6.71 3.40
N LYS A 29 7.01 6.59 2.59
CA LYS A 29 8.06 7.62 2.46
C LYS A 29 7.57 8.92 1.82
N MET A 30 6.41 8.92 1.16
CA MET A 30 5.85 10.10 0.50
C MET A 30 4.95 10.95 1.41
N LEU A 31 4.60 10.46 2.61
CA LEU A 31 3.76 11.19 3.56
C LEU A 31 4.55 12.28 4.31
N ILE A 32 5.06 13.26 3.57
CA ILE A 32 5.86 14.37 4.09
C ILE A 32 5.13 15.72 3.92
N PRO A 33 5.52 16.78 4.67
CA PRO A 33 4.93 18.10 4.49
C PRO A 33 5.04 18.60 3.05
N GLY A 34 3.98 19.21 2.54
CA GLY A 34 3.92 19.72 1.17
C GLY A 34 3.41 18.73 0.13
N THR A 35 3.34 17.43 0.43
CA THR A 35 2.78 16.44 -0.49
C THR A 35 1.29 16.72 -0.74
N LEU A 36 0.88 16.76 -2.01
CA LEU A 36 -0.52 16.84 -2.39
C LEU A 36 -1.12 15.43 -2.49
N TRP A 37 -2.32 15.25 -1.92
CA TRP A 37 -3.03 13.97 -1.91
C TRP A 37 -3.18 13.33 -3.29
N ALA A 38 -3.61 14.12 -4.27
CA ALA A 38 -3.85 13.63 -5.63
C ALA A 38 -2.54 13.13 -6.28
N GLU A 39 -1.44 13.86 -6.09
CA GLU A 39 -0.13 13.45 -6.61
C GLU A 39 0.39 12.19 -5.91
N TYR A 40 0.19 12.11 -4.60
CA TYR A 40 0.53 10.93 -3.81
C TYR A 40 -0.18 9.69 -4.34
N GLN A 41 -1.51 9.73 -4.50
CA GLN A 41 -2.29 8.61 -5.04
C GLN A 41 -1.85 8.23 -6.46
N ALA A 42 -1.57 9.24 -7.32
CA ALA A 42 -1.10 9.00 -8.68
C ALA A 42 0.29 8.32 -8.70
N LYS A 43 1.24 8.79 -7.88
CA LYS A 43 2.59 8.21 -7.76
C LYS A 43 2.54 6.78 -7.25
N VAL A 44 1.73 6.50 -6.23
CA VAL A 44 1.54 5.14 -5.72
C VAL A 44 0.90 4.24 -6.78
N GLY A 45 -0.09 4.75 -7.53
CA GLY A 45 -0.68 4.04 -8.67
C GLY A 45 0.36 3.60 -9.69
N LYS A 46 1.31 4.48 -10.05
CA LYS A 46 2.40 4.13 -10.98
C LYS A 46 3.36 3.08 -10.42
N ILE A 47 3.64 3.09 -9.12
CA ILE A 47 4.42 2.02 -8.49
C ILE A 47 3.65 0.69 -8.53
N MET A 48 2.35 0.72 -8.21
CA MET A 48 1.48 -0.45 -8.29
C MET A 48 1.43 -1.03 -9.71
N GLU A 49 1.34 -0.19 -10.75
CA GLU A 49 1.41 -0.65 -12.14
C GLU A 49 2.68 -1.44 -12.44
N GLN A 50 3.85 -0.98 -11.97
CA GLN A 50 5.11 -1.69 -12.17
C GLN A 50 5.13 -3.03 -11.44
N GLU A 51 4.63 -3.08 -10.21
CA GLU A 51 4.50 -4.32 -9.44
C GLU A 51 3.55 -5.32 -10.13
N LEU A 52 2.41 -4.85 -10.63
CA LEU A 52 1.45 -5.70 -11.35
C LEU A 52 2.01 -6.22 -12.69
N ILE A 53 2.83 -5.45 -13.39
CA ILE A 53 3.59 -5.94 -14.56
C ILE A 53 4.58 -7.02 -14.13
N GLY A 54 5.35 -6.79 -13.06
CA GLY A 54 6.32 -7.74 -12.52
C GLY A 54 5.67 -9.07 -12.11
N LEU A 55 4.43 -9.03 -11.63
CA LEU A 55 3.62 -10.21 -11.29
C LEU A 55 2.95 -10.90 -12.49
N GLY A 56 3.06 -10.33 -13.69
CA GLY A 56 2.42 -10.82 -14.92
C GLY A 56 0.91 -10.56 -14.99
N LEU A 57 0.37 -9.67 -14.14
CA LEU A 57 -1.06 -9.36 -14.06
C LEU A 57 -1.48 -8.24 -15.03
N LEU A 58 -0.54 -7.37 -15.39
CA LEU A 58 -0.73 -6.31 -16.38
C LEU A 58 0.38 -6.36 -17.44
N THR A 59 0.09 -5.76 -18.59
CA THR A 59 1.06 -5.55 -19.67
C THR A 59 1.28 -4.07 -19.93
N GLN A 60 2.41 -3.72 -20.54
CA GLN A 60 2.66 -2.33 -20.99
C GLN A 60 1.55 -1.81 -21.93
N GLU A 61 0.98 -2.69 -22.74
CA GLU A 61 -0.14 -2.36 -23.62
C GLU A 61 -1.42 -2.02 -22.82
N SER A 62 -1.71 -2.76 -21.75
CA SER A 62 -2.87 -2.48 -20.90
C SER A 62 -2.79 -1.09 -20.24
N ILE A 63 -1.59 -0.63 -19.89
CA ILE A 63 -1.36 0.71 -19.35
C ILE A 63 -1.48 1.77 -20.45
N LYS A 64 -0.91 1.51 -21.64
CA LYS A 64 -0.99 2.47 -22.76
C LYS A 64 -2.43 2.75 -23.20
N ASN A 65 -3.31 1.75 -23.06
CA ASN A 65 -4.72 1.83 -23.45
C ASN A 65 -5.65 2.02 -22.24
N GLU A 66 -5.13 2.49 -21.10
CA GLU A 66 -5.92 2.66 -19.88
C GLU A 66 -6.94 3.81 -19.97
N ASP A 67 -8.04 3.70 -19.21
CA ASP A 67 -8.92 4.85 -18.95
C ASP A 67 -8.21 5.78 -17.95
N PRO A 68 -7.95 7.06 -18.28
CA PRO A 68 -7.34 7.99 -17.34
C PRO A 68 -8.11 8.16 -16.02
N ASN A 69 -9.44 7.94 -16.03
CA ASN A 69 -10.29 8.00 -14.83
C ASN A 69 -10.30 6.67 -14.07
N TRP A 70 -9.89 5.58 -14.72
CA TRP A 70 -9.81 4.24 -14.13
C TRP A 70 -8.55 3.51 -14.63
N PRO A 71 -7.36 3.91 -14.13
CA PRO A 71 -6.09 3.37 -14.59
C PRO A 71 -6.02 1.85 -14.48
N ALA A 72 -5.19 1.20 -15.30
CA ALA A 72 -5.21 -0.26 -15.44
C ALA A 72 -4.98 -1.01 -14.11
N TYR A 73 -4.18 -0.45 -13.19
CA TYR A 73 -3.94 -1.03 -11.87
C TYR A 73 -5.23 -1.18 -11.03
N LYS A 74 -6.26 -0.36 -11.28
CA LYS A 74 -7.52 -0.39 -10.54
C LYS A 74 -8.26 -1.72 -10.69
N LYS A 75 -7.93 -2.53 -11.70
CA LYS A 75 -8.41 -3.92 -11.82
C LYS A 75 -8.06 -4.77 -10.59
N TYR A 76 -6.85 -4.60 -10.05
CA TYR A 76 -6.32 -5.40 -8.93
C TYR A 76 -6.13 -4.58 -7.65
N PHE A 77 -6.15 -3.26 -7.72
CA PHE A 77 -6.05 -2.33 -6.58
C PHE A 77 -7.03 -1.16 -6.73
N MET A 78 -8.30 -1.39 -6.40
CA MET A 78 -9.43 -0.51 -6.71
C MET A 78 -9.65 0.63 -5.71
N HIS A 79 -9.24 0.46 -4.46
CA HIS A 79 -9.42 1.47 -3.41
C HIS A 79 -8.29 2.53 -3.40
N GLY A 80 -8.37 3.48 -2.47
CA GLY A 80 -7.30 4.47 -2.23
C GLY A 80 -6.17 3.86 -1.39
N THR A 81 -4.99 4.46 -1.47
CA THR A 81 -3.81 4.01 -0.69
C THR A 81 -3.87 4.40 0.78
N SER A 82 -4.64 5.45 1.10
CA SER A 82 -4.62 6.09 2.41
C SER A 82 -5.97 6.73 2.68
N HIS A 83 -6.23 7.02 3.95
CA HIS A 83 -7.20 8.00 4.45
C HIS A 83 -6.68 8.61 5.75
N HIS A 84 -7.28 9.72 6.21
CA HIS A 84 -6.99 10.29 7.53
C HIS A 84 -7.41 9.34 8.64
N MET A 85 -6.69 9.39 9.76
CA MET A 85 -6.95 8.59 10.97
C MET A 85 -6.93 9.51 12.20
N GLY A 86 -7.83 9.27 13.15
CA GLY A 86 -7.86 10.01 14.41
C GLY A 86 -9.00 9.59 15.31
N LEU A 87 -9.97 10.47 15.56
CA LEU A 87 -11.12 10.13 16.42
C LEU A 87 -12.07 9.15 15.73
N ASP A 88 -12.17 9.24 14.40
CA ASP A 88 -12.84 8.27 13.56
C ASP A 88 -11.80 7.46 12.76
N THR A 89 -12.17 6.22 12.39
CA THR A 89 -11.30 5.37 11.56
C THR A 89 -11.05 5.99 10.19
N HIS A 90 -12.11 6.47 9.53
CA HIS A 90 -11.99 7.34 8.36
C HIS A 90 -12.21 8.78 8.83
N ASP A 91 -11.16 9.39 9.38
CA ASP A 91 -11.28 10.71 9.99
C ASP A 91 -11.43 11.81 8.94
N TYR A 92 -11.93 12.96 9.38
CA TYR A 92 -12.02 14.15 8.57
C TYR A 92 -10.63 14.74 8.30
N GLY A 93 -10.42 15.22 7.07
CA GLY A 93 -9.29 16.09 6.75
C GLY A 93 -9.35 16.64 5.32
N ILE A 94 -8.68 17.76 5.10
CA ILE A 94 -8.72 18.49 3.82
C ILE A 94 -7.71 17.86 2.85
N LEU A 95 -8.21 17.11 1.87
CA LEU A 95 -7.36 16.41 0.88
C LEU A 95 -6.90 17.30 -0.29
N THR A 96 -7.43 18.51 -0.41
CA THR A 96 -7.08 19.45 -1.49
C THR A 96 -5.92 20.38 -1.12
N GLU A 97 -5.50 20.39 0.13
CA GLU A 97 -4.38 21.18 0.62
C GLU A 97 -3.13 20.30 0.79
N PRO A 98 -1.92 20.90 0.81
CA PRO A 98 -0.71 20.16 1.10
C PRO A 98 -0.76 19.51 2.49
N MET A 99 -0.28 18.28 2.58
CA MET A 99 -0.08 17.57 3.84
C MET A 99 0.81 18.40 4.78
N GLN A 100 0.53 18.33 6.09
CA GLN A 100 1.25 19.07 7.12
C GLN A 100 1.76 18.12 8.20
N ALA A 101 2.80 18.56 8.92
CA ALA A 101 3.29 17.85 10.09
C ALA A 101 2.17 17.67 11.13
N GLY A 102 2.16 16.51 11.79
CA GLY A 102 1.15 16.13 12.77
C GLY A 102 -0.11 15.48 12.17
N MET A 103 -0.33 15.56 10.85
CA MET A 103 -1.39 14.78 10.22
C MET A 103 -1.10 13.28 10.34
N VAL A 104 -2.17 12.48 10.50
CA VAL A 104 -2.10 11.02 10.59
C VAL A 104 -2.85 10.39 9.43
N PHE A 105 -2.21 9.44 8.76
CA PHE A 105 -2.77 8.70 7.63
C PHE A 105 -2.49 7.21 7.73
N THR A 106 -3.41 6.40 7.20
CA THR A 106 -3.14 5.00 6.87
C THR A 106 -2.24 4.91 5.63
N VAL A 107 -1.50 3.80 5.48
CA VAL A 107 -0.87 3.39 4.22
C VAL A 107 -1.20 1.93 3.99
N GLU A 108 -2.16 1.67 3.10
CA GLU A 108 -2.88 0.40 3.00
C GLU A 108 -2.95 -0.20 1.58
N PRO A 109 -1.87 -0.23 0.78
CA PRO A 109 -1.96 -0.83 -0.55
C PRO A 109 -2.35 -2.30 -0.48
N GLY A 110 -3.07 -2.76 -1.50
CA GLY A 110 -3.45 -4.16 -1.64
C GLY A 110 -3.53 -4.61 -3.09
N ILE A 111 -3.37 -5.92 -3.30
CA ILE A 111 -3.54 -6.59 -4.59
C ILE A 111 -4.54 -7.72 -4.38
N TYR A 112 -5.61 -7.72 -5.18
CA TYR A 112 -6.69 -8.71 -5.12
C TYR A 112 -6.86 -9.35 -6.49
N ILE A 113 -6.61 -10.65 -6.59
CA ILE A 113 -6.57 -11.45 -7.82
C ILE A 113 -7.68 -12.51 -7.74
N PRO A 114 -8.93 -12.20 -8.16
CA PRO A 114 -10.05 -13.12 -8.06
C PRO A 114 -9.80 -14.47 -8.75
N GLU A 115 -9.14 -14.46 -9.90
CA GLU A 115 -8.80 -15.65 -10.68
C GLU A 115 -7.84 -16.60 -9.96
N GLU A 116 -7.08 -16.12 -8.97
CA GLU A 116 -6.17 -16.91 -8.14
C GLU A 116 -6.73 -17.19 -6.72
N ASN A 117 -7.92 -16.68 -6.39
CA ASN A 117 -8.46 -16.65 -5.01
C ASN A 117 -7.46 -16.06 -3.99
N LEU A 118 -6.71 -15.02 -4.40
CA LEU A 118 -5.63 -14.44 -3.62
C LEU A 118 -5.87 -12.94 -3.41
N GLY A 119 -5.80 -12.49 -2.15
CA GLY A 119 -5.90 -11.08 -1.80
C GLY A 119 -4.96 -10.74 -0.66
N ILE A 120 -4.16 -9.70 -0.85
CA ILE A 120 -3.17 -9.25 0.14
C ILE A 120 -3.31 -7.76 0.33
N ARG A 121 -3.49 -7.32 1.58
CA ARG A 121 -3.38 -5.92 2.00
C ARG A 121 -2.49 -5.82 3.24
N ILE A 122 -1.56 -4.88 3.21
CA ILE A 122 -0.69 -4.56 4.35
C ILE A 122 -0.90 -3.09 4.66
N GLU A 123 -1.20 -2.80 5.92
CA GLU A 123 -1.68 -1.50 6.37
C GLU A 123 -0.99 -1.14 7.68
N ASP A 124 -0.46 0.08 7.75
CA ASP A 124 0.10 0.71 8.95
C ASP A 124 -0.35 2.18 9.02
N ASP A 125 -0.34 2.75 10.22
CA ASP A 125 -0.66 4.15 10.48
C ASP A 125 0.62 4.99 10.66
N TYR A 126 0.67 6.16 10.02
CA TYR A 126 1.82 7.05 10.02
C TYR A 126 1.47 8.46 10.47
N VAL A 127 2.36 9.07 11.25
CA VAL A 127 2.33 10.49 11.61
C VAL A 127 3.35 11.24 10.77
N ILE A 128 2.89 12.23 10.00
CA ILE A 128 3.77 13.13 9.24
C ILE A 128 4.64 13.92 10.21
N GLN A 129 5.96 13.83 10.04
CA GLN A 129 6.93 14.58 10.85
C GLN A 129 7.20 15.95 10.23
N GLU A 130 7.69 16.90 11.04
CA GLU A 130 8.16 18.20 10.54
C GLU A 130 9.35 18.04 9.58
N HIS A 131 10.24 17.10 9.90
CA HIS A 131 11.41 16.72 9.10
C HIS A 131 11.62 15.20 9.13
N GLY A 132 12.18 14.65 8.05
CA GLY A 132 12.56 13.22 7.99
C GLY A 132 11.43 12.30 7.51
N GLU A 133 11.60 11.00 7.77
CA GLU A 133 10.61 9.99 7.39
C GLU A 133 9.38 10.01 8.33
N PRO A 134 8.19 9.64 7.84
CA PRO A 134 6.99 9.61 8.67
C PRO A 134 7.09 8.56 9.78
N PHE A 135 6.58 8.88 10.97
CA PHE A 135 6.67 7.99 12.12
C PHE A 135 5.60 6.91 12.03
N ASN A 136 6.00 5.64 11.94
CA ASN A 136 5.09 4.50 11.89
C ASN A 136 4.64 4.09 13.30
N LEU A 137 3.34 4.28 13.59
CA LEU A 137 2.73 3.94 14.87
C LEU A 137 2.63 2.41 15.10
N MET A 138 2.74 1.63 14.03
CA MET A 138 2.58 0.17 14.00
C MET A 138 3.90 -0.57 13.73
N ALA A 139 5.04 0.11 13.85
CA ALA A 139 6.37 -0.41 13.49
C ALA A 139 6.77 -1.71 14.22
N ASN A 140 6.19 -1.96 15.41
CA ASN A 140 6.50 -3.13 16.24
C ASN A 140 5.68 -4.38 15.85
N ILE A 141 4.82 -4.30 14.84
CA ILE A 141 4.04 -5.44 14.36
C ILE A 141 4.69 -5.95 13.07
N PRO A 142 5.10 -7.23 13.01
CA PRO A 142 5.89 -7.79 11.92
C PRO A 142 5.20 -7.66 10.56
N ILE A 143 6.00 -7.37 9.53
CA ILE A 143 5.57 -7.27 8.12
C ILE A 143 6.54 -7.93 7.13
N GLU A 144 7.72 -8.36 7.57
CA GLU A 144 8.61 -9.13 6.70
C GLU A 144 8.19 -10.60 6.74
N ILE A 145 8.21 -11.29 5.59
CA ILE A 145 7.81 -12.70 5.49
C ILE A 145 8.59 -13.56 6.48
N ASP A 146 9.92 -13.42 6.51
CA ASP A 146 10.78 -14.22 7.39
C ASP A 146 10.45 -14.02 8.87
N GLU A 147 10.11 -12.79 9.27
CA GLU A 147 9.72 -12.46 10.64
C GLU A 147 8.35 -13.06 10.99
N ILE A 148 7.39 -12.98 10.06
CA ILE A 148 6.06 -13.58 10.21
C ILE A 148 6.17 -15.09 10.35
N GLU A 149 6.86 -15.77 9.42
CA GLU A 149 7.01 -17.23 9.44
C GLU A 149 7.74 -17.68 10.72
N ALA A 150 8.80 -16.97 11.14
CA ALA A 150 9.50 -17.27 12.39
C ALA A 150 8.58 -17.19 13.61
N LEU A 151 7.74 -16.15 13.72
CA LEU A 151 6.79 -15.99 14.83
C LEU A 151 5.66 -17.02 14.82
N MET A 152 5.22 -17.48 13.64
CA MET A 152 4.18 -18.50 13.53
C MET A 152 4.67 -19.92 13.86
N HIS A 153 5.99 -20.13 13.87
CA HIS A 153 6.64 -21.39 14.19
C HIS A 153 7.27 -21.45 15.59
N ALA A 154 7.18 -20.37 16.36
CA ALA A 154 7.60 -20.30 17.76
C ALA A 154 6.58 -20.91 18.71
#